data_AF-A0A7J6W8S0-F1
#
_entry.id   AF-A0A7J6W8S0-F1
#
_cell.length_a   1.000
_cell.length_b   1.000
_cell.length_c   1.000
_cell.angle_alpha   90.00
_cell.angle_beta   90.00
_cell.angle_gamma   90.00
#
_symmetry.space_group_name_H-M   'P 1'
#
loop_
_entity.id
_entity.type
_entity.pdbx_description
1 polymer ?
#
loop_
_entity_poly.entity_id
_entity_poly.type
_entity_poly.pdbx_seq_one_letter_code
_entity_poly.pdbx_strand_id
1 'polypeptide(L)'
;AIKDCLVEECELAQYFLTILNLSDEKKRWETLISKEDGPSVEYKAKLSDSSDSNMKRKKLFYSDHTQDFVVRDVRRTLLQTVLSFKGNLGDVNELVRLIDSQLVALRDAFRVPLESGEDGCQRVATKLLNLYRTGRLGHYTLDTVPRNCL
;
A
#
# COMPACT_ATOMS: atom_id res chain seq x y z
N ALA A 1 23.49 -18.72 4.74
CA ALA A 1 23.01 -17.56 3.97
C ALA A 1 21.52 -17.77 3.73
N ILE A 2 20.66 -16.93 4.32
CA ILE A 2 19.20 -17.06 4.19
C ILE A 2 18.84 -16.44 2.85
N LYS A 3 18.67 -17.28 1.82
CA LYS A 3 18.23 -16.87 0.47
C LYS A 3 16.72 -17.05 0.26
N ASP A 4 16.03 -17.68 1.21
CA ASP A 4 14.60 -18.04 1.08
C ASP A 4 13.64 -16.96 1.62
N CYS A 5 14.13 -15.93 2.33
CA CYS A 5 13.23 -14.93 2.95
C CYS A 5 12.49 -14.04 1.94
N LEU A 6 12.95 -13.97 0.69
CA LEU A 6 12.37 -13.08 -0.31
C LEU A 6 11.03 -13.63 -0.82
N VAL A 7 10.98 -14.91 -1.16
CA VAL A 7 9.73 -15.61 -1.53
C VAL A 7 8.72 -15.54 -0.39
N GLU A 8 9.20 -15.73 0.85
CA GLU A 8 8.37 -15.61 2.06
C GLU A 8 7.76 -14.22 2.24
N GLU A 9 8.48 -13.13 1.90
CA GLU A 9 7.93 -11.78 1.99
C GLU A 9 6.80 -11.53 0.99
N CYS A 10 6.89 -12.09 -0.22
CA CYS A 10 5.82 -11.97 -1.21
C CYS A 10 4.56 -12.73 -0.77
N GLU A 11 4.71 -13.98 -0.31
CA GLU A 11 3.60 -14.77 0.22
C GLU A 11 2.97 -14.11 1.46
N LEU A 12 3.81 -13.59 2.36
CA LEU A 12 3.34 -12.89 3.55
C LEU A 12 2.58 -11.60 3.18
N ALA A 13 3.06 -10.84 2.19
CA ALA A 13 2.35 -9.66 1.69
C ALA A 13 0.98 -10.02 1.11
N GLN A 14 0.88 -11.12 0.33
CA GLN A 14 -0.39 -11.63 -0.19
C GLN A 14 -1.33 -12.07 0.94
N TYR A 15 -0.81 -12.71 1.99
CA TYR A 15 -1.59 -13.09 3.15
C TYR A 15 -2.16 -11.87 3.90
N PHE A 16 -1.36 -10.81 4.07
CA PHE A 16 -1.86 -9.57 4.65
C PHE A 16 -2.94 -8.90 3.79
N LEU A 17 -2.76 -8.88 2.47
CA LEU A 17 -3.78 -8.36 1.56
C LEU A 17 -5.05 -9.20 1.60
N THR A 18 -4.94 -10.53 1.72
CA THR A 18 -6.09 -11.42 1.95
C THR A 18 -6.88 -11.02 3.20
N ILE A 19 -6.20 -10.91 4.35
CA ILE A 19 -6.85 -10.50 5.60
C ILE A 19 -7.51 -9.13 5.45
N LEU A 20 -6.77 -8.17 4.88
CA LEU A 20 -7.26 -6.81 4.67
C LEU A 20 -8.51 -6.81 3.78
N ASN A 21 -8.49 -7.57 2.68
CA ASN A 21 -9.59 -7.64 1.72
C ASN A 21 -10.82 -8.36 2.24
N LEU A 22 -10.67 -9.28 3.19
CA LEU A 22 -11.80 -9.97 3.83
C LEU A 22 -12.32 -9.24 5.07
N SER A 23 -11.55 -8.31 5.62
CA SER A 23 -11.94 -7.54 6.80
C SER A 23 -12.99 -6.46 6.50
N ASP A 24 -13.80 -6.14 7.52
CA ASP A 24 -14.71 -4.97 7.52
C ASP A 24 -13.96 -3.62 7.59
N GLU A 25 -12.63 -3.64 7.71
CA GLU A 25 -11.76 -2.47 7.89
C GLU A 25 -11.80 -1.51 6.69
N LYS A 26 -12.26 -1.96 5.53
CA LYS A 26 -12.49 -1.11 4.34
C LYS A 26 -13.32 0.13 4.66
N LYS A 27 -14.36 -0.03 5.50
CA LYS A 27 -15.22 1.09 5.95
C LYS A 27 -14.46 2.13 6.79
N ARG A 28 -13.44 1.68 7.53
CA ARG A 28 -12.57 2.55 8.33
C ARG A 28 -11.61 3.34 7.44
N TRP A 29 -11.18 2.76 6.32
CA TRP A 29 -10.30 3.43 5.36
C TRP A 29 -11.02 4.52 4.56
N GLU A 30 -12.29 4.31 4.18
CA GLU A 30 -13.14 5.36 3.60
C GLU A 30 -13.23 6.59 4.52
N THR A 31 -13.38 6.35 5.82
CA THR A 31 -13.46 7.41 6.83
C THR A 31 -12.14 8.16 7.01
N LEU A 32 -10.99 7.45 6.93
CA LEU A 32 -9.66 8.08 7.04
C LEU A 32 -9.32 8.92 5.81
N ILE A 33 -9.57 8.41 4.62
CA ILE A 33 -9.33 9.15 3.37
C ILE A 33 -10.20 10.41 3.36
N SER A 34 -11.47 10.31 3.77
CA SER A 34 -12.37 11.47 3.88
C SER A 34 -11.90 12.51 4.91
N LYS A 35 -11.20 12.10 5.97
CA LYS A 35 -10.61 13.00 6.98
C LYS A 35 -9.28 13.61 6.52
N GLU A 36 -8.52 12.88 5.71
CA GLU A 36 -7.28 13.36 5.08
C GLU A 36 -7.56 14.34 3.93
N ASP A 37 -8.73 14.24 3.28
CA ASP A 37 -9.20 15.13 2.21
C ASP A 37 -9.86 16.44 2.72
N GLY A 38 -9.37 17.01 3.84
CA GLY A 38 -9.60 18.44 4.17
C GLY A 38 -9.18 19.36 3.01
N PRO A 39 -9.68 20.62 2.93
CA PRO A 39 -9.81 21.37 1.68
C PRO A 39 -8.55 21.28 0.81
N SER A 40 -8.73 20.53 -0.28
CA SER A 40 -7.79 20.27 -1.37
C SER A 40 -6.74 21.36 -1.55
N VAL A 41 -5.49 21.08 -1.16
CA VAL A 41 -4.34 21.72 -1.82
C VAL A 41 -3.98 20.82 -2.99
N GLU A 42 -4.49 21.23 -4.14
CA GLU A 42 -4.12 20.79 -5.46
C GLU A 42 -2.60 20.94 -5.64
N TYR A 43 -1.84 19.88 -5.39
CA TYR A 43 -0.40 19.84 -5.71
C TYR A 43 -0.21 19.53 -7.19
N LYS A 44 -0.75 20.40 -8.05
CA LYS A 44 -0.49 20.40 -9.48
C LYS A 44 -0.16 21.81 -10.00
N ALA A 45 0.74 22.53 -9.32
CA ALA A 45 1.48 23.64 -9.94
C ALA A 45 2.64 24.08 -9.04
N LYS A 46 3.87 23.66 -9.37
CA LYS A 46 5.11 24.44 -9.30
C LYS A 46 6.26 23.62 -9.89
N LEU A 47 6.10 23.25 -11.15
CA LEU A 47 7.24 23.08 -12.06
C LEU A 47 7.59 24.47 -12.57
N SER A 48 8.26 25.26 -11.73
CA SER A 48 9.13 26.33 -12.24
C SER A 48 10.08 26.75 -11.13
N ASP A 49 11.35 26.55 -11.45
CA ASP A 49 12.51 27.29 -10.98
C ASP A 49 13.25 26.84 -9.69
N SER A 50 14.56 26.80 -9.88
CA SER A 50 15.68 26.80 -8.92
C SER A 50 16.24 25.49 -8.35
N SER A 51 17.47 25.22 -8.84
CA SER A 51 18.63 24.54 -8.23
C SER A 51 18.68 23.00 -8.24
N ASP A 52 19.69 22.48 -8.94
CA ASP A 52 20.13 21.07 -8.98
C ASP A 52 20.40 20.44 -7.59
N SER A 53 20.69 21.26 -6.59
CA SER A 53 20.90 20.78 -5.21
C SER A 53 19.60 20.36 -4.50
N ASN A 54 18.47 20.98 -4.89
CA ASN A 54 17.14 20.63 -4.37
C ASN A 54 16.56 19.39 -5.04
N MET A 55 16.89 19.10 -6.31
CA MET A 55 16.46 17.85 -6.96
C MET A 55 17.06 16.62 -6.27
N LYS A 56 18.33 16.67 -5.84
CA LYS A 56 18.99 15.56 -5.14
C LYS A 56 18.38 15.29 -3.76
N ARG A 57 18.11 16.34 -2.97
CA ARG A 57 17.37 16.20 -1.69
C ARG A 57 15.94 15.72 -1.91
N LYS A 58 15.20 16.30 -2.86
CA LYS A 58 13.83 15.86 -3.19
C LYS A 58 13.80 14.39 -3.62
N LYS A 59 14.74 13.92 -4.45
CA LYS A 59 14.86 12.49 -4.82
C LYS A 59 15.04 11.57 -3.60
N LEU A 60 15.82 11.99 -2.60
CA LEU A 60 16.00 11.23 -1.36
C LEU A 60 14.70 11.18 -0.53
N PHE A 61 13.97 12.31 -0.42
CA PHE A 61 12.66 12.35 0.23
C PHE A 61 11.57 11.56 -0.54
N TYR A 62 11.68 11.46 -1.86
CA TYR A 62 10.73 10.69 -2.68
C TYR A 62 10.94 9.18 -2.66
N SER A 63 12.09 8.70 -2.17
CA SER A 63 12.42 7.28 -2.15
C SER A 63 11.93 6.56 -0.88
N ASP A 64 11.56 7.30 0.16
CA ASP A 64 11.10 6.76 1.42
C ASP A 64 9.59 6.46 1.36
N HIS A 65 9.25 5.18 1.44
CA HIS A 65 7.86 4.72 1.39
C HIS A 65 7.08 5.01 2.67
N THR A 66 7.75 5.41 3.75
CA THR A 66 7.13 5.75 5.04
C THR A 66 6.68 7.21 5.13
N GLN A 67 6.84 8.00 4.09
CA GLN A 67 6.34 9.38 4.05
C GLN A 67 4.81 9.42 3.98
N ASP A 68 4.16 10.36 4.67
CA ASP A 68 2.70 10.41 4.80
C ASP A 68 1.97 10.46 3.45
N PHE A 69 2.50 11.18 2.46
CA PHE A 69 1.90 11.25 1.13
C PHE A 69 1.94 9.90 0.40
N VAL A 70 3.02 9.12 0.57
CA VAL A 70 3.14 7.77 0.00
C VAL A 70 2.17 6.82 0.70
N VAL A 71 2.12 6.88 2.03
CA VAL A 71 1.20 6.07 2.85
C VAL A 71 -0.26 6.33 2.45
N ARG A 72 -0.63 7.60 2.26
CA ARG A 72 -1.95 8.00 1.75
C ARG A 72 -2.23 7.44 0.35
N ASP A 73 -1.27 7.53 -0.57
CA ASP A 73 -1.42 6.99 -1.92
C ASP A 73 -1.59 5.48 -1.90
N VAL A 74 -0.82 4.76 -1.07
CA VAL A 74 -0.98 3.32 -0.83
C VAL A 74 -2.38 2.99 -0.31
N ARG A 75 -2.87 3.72 0.70
CA ARG A 75 -4.22 3.53 1.24
C ARG A 75 -5.30 3.73 0.19
N ARG A 76 -5.20 4.82 -0.58
CA ARG A 76 -6.12 5.14 -1.67
C ARG A 76 -6.11 4.06 -2.75
N THR A 77 -4.93 3.60 -3.17
CA THR A 77 -4.79 2.55 -4.18
C THR A 77 -5.44 1.25 -3.73
N LEU A 78 -5.19 0.80 -2.49
CA LEU A 78 -5.80 -0.40 -1.93
C LEU A 78 -7.33 -0.30 -1.85
N LEU A 79 -7.87 0.86 -1.44
CA LEU A 79 -9.32 1.06 -1.40
C LEU A 79 -9.92 1.09 -2.81
N GLN A 80 -9.34 1.86 -3.73
CA GLN A 80 -9.87 2.01 -5.09
C GLN A 80 -9.86 0.69 -5.87
N THR A 81 -8.81 -0.10 -5.73
CA THR A 81 -8.73 -1.43 -6.35
C THR A 81 -9.81 -2.36 -5.84
N VAL A 82 -10.07 -2.37 -4.52
CA VAL A 82 -11.16 -3.15 -3.92
C VAL A 82 -12.53 -2.67 -4.41
N LEU A 83 -12.80 -1.37 -4.38
CA LEU A 83 -14.11 -0.81 -4.76
C LEU A 83 -14.41 -1.00 -6.25
N SER A 84 -13.37 -0.96 -7.09
CA SER A 84 -13.49 -1.17 -8.54
C SER A 84 -13.57 -2.65 -8.93
N PHE A 85 -13.25 -3.56 -7.99
CA PHE A 85 -13.25 -4.98 -8.25
C PHE A 85 -14.68 -5.52 -8.31
N LYS A 86 -15.03 -6.17 -9.41
CA LYS A 86 -16.39 -6.70 -9.66
C LYS A 86 -16.55 -8.19 -9.35
N GLY A 87 -15.49 -8.85 -8.89
CA GLY A 87 -15.50 -10.27 -8.54
C GLY A 87 -15.99 -10.54 -7.12
N ASN A 88 -16.35 -11.78 -6.86
CA ASN A 88 -16.76 -12.28 -5.56
C ASN A 88 -15.54 -12.56 -4.67
N LEU A 89 -15.42 -11.83 -3.56
CA LEU A 89 -14.31 -12.02 -2.60
C LEU A 89 -14.36 -13.35 -1.83
N GLY A 90 -15.49 -14.06 -1.87
CA GLY A 90 -15.61 -15.41 -1.31
C GLY A 90 -15.06 -16.51 -2.21
N ASP A 91 -14.80 -16.23 -3.49
CA ASP A 91 -14.10 -17.15 -4.38
C ASP A 91 -12.58 -16.92 -4.29
N VAL A 92 -11.84 -18.00 -4.02
CA VAL A 92 -10.38 -17.92 -3.81
C VAL A 92 -9.66 -17.45 -5.07
N ASN A 93 -10.09 -17.87 -6.26
CA ASN A 93 -9.43 -17.47 -7.51
C ASN A 93 -9.69 -15.98 -7.81
N GLU A 94 -10.89 -15.49 -7.55
CA GLU A 94 -11.20 -14.07 -7.70
C GLU A 94 -10.47 -13.21 -6.67
N LEU A 95 -10.32 -13.70 -5.43
CA LEU A 95 -9.52 -13.04 -4.41
C LEU A 95 -8.04 -12.96 -4.79
N VAL A 96 -7.46 -14.04 -5.32
CA VAL A 96 -6.08 -14.04 -5.85
C VAL A 96 -5.93 -13.02 -6.97
N ARG A 97 -6.89 -12.95 -7.91
CA ARG A 97 -6.88 -11.95 -8.99
C ARG A 97 -6.93 -10.51 -8.46
N LEU A 98 -7.71 -10.26 -7.41
CA LEU A 98 -7.71 -8.96 -6.73
C LEU A 98 -6.34 -8.64 -6.14
N ILE A 99 -5.73 -9.59 -5.43
CA ILE A 99 -4.41 -9.41 -4.79
C ILE A 99 -3.33 -9.12 -5.84
N ASP A 100 -3.31 -9.85 -6.94
CA ASP A 100 -2.38 -9.60 -8.05
C ASP A 100 -2.56 -8.18 -8.61
N SER A 101 -3.82 -7.76 -8.83
CA SER A 101 -4.12 -6.41 -9.30
C SER A 101 -3.68 -5.32 -8.31
N GLN A 102 -3.79 -5.59 -7.00
CA GLN A 102 -3.35 -4.68 -5.95
C GLN A 102 -1.83 -4.55 -5.93
N LEU A 103 -1.09 -5.66 -6.01
CA LEU A 103 0.37 -5.64 -6.04
C LEU A 103 0.90 -4.88 -7.26
N VAL A 104 0.25 -5.05 -8.42
CA VAL A 104 0.57 -4.28 -9.62
C VAL A 104 0.31 -2.79 -9.41
N ALA A 105 -0.87 -2.40 -8.90
CA ALA A 105 -1.21 -0.99 -8.67
C ALA A 105 -0.33 -0.33 -7.59
N LEU A 106 0.09 -1.10 -6.59
CA LEU A 106 0.99 -0.64 -5.53
C LEU A 106 2.39 -0.31 -6.05
N ARG A 107 2.80 -0.86 -7.20
CA ARG A 107 4.06 -0.51 -7.85
C ARG A 107 4.15 0.99 -8.12
N ASP A 108 3.07 1.57 -8.63
CA ASP A 108 2.99 2.99 -8.92
C ASP A 108 2.92 3.84 -7.64
N ALA A 109 2.15 3.39 -6.65
CA ALA A 109 2.06 4.05 -5.34
C ALA A 109 3.43 4.12 -4.64
N PHE A 110 4.21 3.03 -4.71
CA PHE A 110 5.57 2.96 -4.17
C PHE A 110 6.65 3.51 -5.11
N ARG A 111 6.27 3.93 -6.33
CA ARG A 111 7.18 4.46 -7.35
C ARG A 111 8.31 3.51 -7.69
N VAL A 112 8.01 2.22 -7.76
CA VAL A 112 8.99 1.17 -8.11
C VAL A 112 9.17 1.14 -9.64
N PRO A 113 10.37 1.44 -10.18
CA PRO A 113 10.60 1.56 -11.62
C PRO A 113 10.22 0.30 -12.39
N LEU A 114 9.62 0.41 -13.58
CA LEU A 114 9.12 -0.72 -14.37
C LEU A 114 10.22 -1.73 -14.80
N GLU A 115 11.46 -1.27 -14.91
CA GLU A 115 12.62 -2.08 -15.32
C GLU A 115 13.06 -3.13 -14.30
N SER A 116 12.51 -3.13 -13.08
CA SER A 116 12.99 -3.99 -11.99
C SER A 116 12.53 -5.45 -12.04
N GLY A 117 11.94 -5.95 -13.13
CA GLY A 117 11.61 -7.39 -13.29
C GLY A 117 10.91 -8.04 -12.08
N GLU A 118 11.29 -9.28 -11.76
CA GLU A 118 10.85 -10.06 -10.57
C GLU A 118 11.20 -9.36 -9.24
N ASP A 119 12.25 -8.52 -9.22
CA ASP A 119 12.63 -7.64 -8.10
C ASP A 119 11.60 -6.51 -7.86
N GLY A 120 10.76 -6.18 -8.85
CA GLY A 120 9.68 -5.20 -8.67
C GLY A 120 8.60 -5.63 -7.68
N CYS A 121 8.10 -6.87 -7.81
CA CYS A 121 7.10 -7.44 -6.90
C CYS A 121 7.68 -7.58 -5.49
N GLN A 122 8.94 -8.03 -5.39
CA GLN A 122 9.64 -8.13 -4.11
C GLN A 122 9.70 -6.77 -3.40
N ARG A 123 10.12 -5.71 -4.09
CA ARG A 123 10.21 -4.37 -3.50
C ARG A 123 8.86 -3.84 -3.02
N VAL A 124 7.79 -4.12 -3.76
CA VAL A 124 6.43 -3.77 -3.34
C VAL A 124 6.07 -4.53 -2.06
N ALA A 125 6.32 -5.84 -2.01
CA ALA A 125 6.06 -6.66 -0.83
C ALA A 125 6.84 -6.16 0.39
N THR A 126 8.15 -5.95 0.28
CA THR A 126 8.98 -5.45 1.38
C THR A 126 8.49 -4.09 1.91
N LYS A 127 8.15 -3.15 1.01
CA LYS A 127 7.64 -1.82 1.38
C LYS A 127 6.27 -1.91 2.05
N LEU A 128 5.35 -2.72 1.51
CA LEU A 128 4.03 -2.93 2.08
C LEU A 128 4.13 -3.52 3.49
N LEU A 129 4.92 -4.58 3.67
CA LEU A 129 5.16 -5.22 4.96
C LEU A 129 5.79 -4.27 5.97
N ASN A 130 6.69 -3.38 5.54
CA ASN A 130 7.28 -2.37 6.42
C ASN A 130 6.22 -1.38 6.92
N LEU A 131 5.32 -0.89 6.06
CA LEU A 131 4.24 -0.01 6.49
C LEU A 131 3.25 -0.69 7.43
N TYR A 132 3.02 -1.99 7.23
CA TYR A 132 2.22 -2.80 8.12
C TYR A 132 2.87 -2.94 9.51
N ARG A 133 4.14 -3.38 9.55
CA ARG A 133 4.91 -3.59 10.78
C ARG A 133 5.06 -2.33 11.63
N THR A 134 5.09 -1.17 10.97
CA THR A 134 5.20 0.15 11.63
C THR A 134 3.84 0.77 11.98
N GLY A 135 2.72 0.08 11.71
CA GLY A 135 1.37 0.59 11.95
C GLY A 135 0.98 1.77 11.05
N ARG A 136 1.77 2.06 10.01
CA ARG A 136 1.54 3.19 9.11
C ARG A 136 0.38 2.98 8.16
N LEU A 137 -0.04 1.74 7.88
CA LEU A 137 -1.34 1.48 7.22
C LEU A 137 -2.53 1.52 8.20
N GLY A 138 -2.22 1.69 9.49
CA GLY A 138 -3.14 1.74 10.61
C GLY A 138 -3.24 0.42 11.37
N HIS A 139 -3.84 0.49 12.57
CA HIS A 139 -3.87 -0.58 13.58
C HIS A 139 -4.94 -1.64 13.29
N TYR A 140 -4.99 -2.17 12.06
CA TYR A 140 -6.24 -2.71 11.51
C TYR A 140 -6.31 -4.22 11.34
N THR A 141 -5.30 -4.96 11.77
CA THR A 141 -5.18 -6.35 11.29
C THR A 141 -4.79 -7.36 12.36
N LEU A 142 -4.49 -6.92 13.59
CA LEU A 142 -4.21 -7.83 14.72
C LEU A 142 -4.91 -7.45 16.03
N ASP A 143 -5.63 -6.32 16.11
CA ASP A 143 -6.20 -5.82 17.36
C ASP A 143 -7.67 -6.17 17.61
N THR A 144 -8.36 -6.83 16.67
CA THR A 144 -9.69 -7.38 16.99
C THR A 144 -9.55 -8.66 17.80
N VAL A 145 -9.18 -8.51 19.06
CA VAL A 145 -9.44 -9.54 20.08
C VAL A 145 -10.96 -9.77 20.08
N PRO A 146 -11.45 -11.02 19.96
CA PRO A 146 -12.88 -11.30 20.02
C PRO A 146 -13.46 -10.67 21.28
N ARG A 147 -14.38 -9.72 21.12
CA ARG A 147 -14.96 -8.95 22.23
C ARG A 147 -15.98 -9.75 23.06
N ASN A 148 -15.92 -11.08 23.00
CA ASN A 148 -16.84 -12.02 23.64
C ASN A 148 -16.08 -13.07 24.48
N CYS A 149 -15.09 -12.63 25.25
CA CYS A 149 -14.52 -13.43 26.35
C CYS A 149 -14.72 -12.70 27.67
N LEU A 150 -15.97 -12.45 28.05
CA LEU A 150 -16.43 -12.23 29.42
C LEU A 150 -17.86 -12.75 29.56
#